data_AF-A0A4R7GM46-F1
#
_entry.id   AF-A0A4R7GM46-F1
#
_cell.length_a   1.000
_cell.length_b   1.000
_cell.length_c   1.000
_cell.angle_alpha   90.00
_cell.angle_beta   90.00
_cell.angle_gamma   90.00
#
_symmetry.space_group_name_H-M   'P 1'
#
loop_
_entity.id
_entity.type
_entity.pdbx_description
1 polymer ?
#
loop_
_entity_poly.entity_id
_entity_poly.type
_entity_poly.pdbx_seq_one_letter_code
_entity_poly.pdbx_strand_id
1 'polypeptide(L)'
;MSIERQLRTGGDPRALADYAVLREELSKFTHPARPDVNWQKVEQLCLNLFQQNGIELQTASWYTQARARVAGISGLNEGLAILEALISRQWPGLWPQPVHARMEILSGLSQRLQQTLRSMTLDYHDLSQIYQAEKLINALCEVLQRLELKHVSQLEALSSFMHGAAVRLENMHATSDAPIVLPAAATENAEKEWAAQPREQWVYVAQAEPAEPQVTIAPPAPVKHPVQWKGFIAGMVVTVLLGSGISAGIRAFYHPPSGEQLMATLPVLPKPLNTQALETLKNRQAEMLHREAPAYLAAMQQQTRQLATLSPRWAQDTGSHLVGQALMLWPDNPATAALAKSWTQQLNANAVPLENLSGWQQANTQLQQLADKLNGLDEQRGKYMTVSQLKSSVFAIQQALNSAPPVEESLRKLAELQQHKTAIPPQLMLQLDNQFTQLLNRYALLTQALPATAGKNGQADN
;
A
#
# COMPACT_ATOMS: atom_id res chain seq x y z
N MET A 1 -44.43 -38.31 -8.61
CA MET A 1 -44.70 -39.36 -7.60
C MET A 1 -44.63 -38.70 -6.23
N SER A 2 -45.76 -38.63 -5.52
CA SER A 2 -45.91 -37.96 -4.23
C SER A 2 -45.06 -38.61 -3.14
N ILE A 3 -44.15 -37.85 -2.55
CA ILE A 3 -43.44 -38.23 -1.32
C ILE A 3 -44.28 -37.73 -0.14
N GLU A 4 -45.38 -38.41 0.14
CA GLU A 4 -45.91 -38.48 1.51
C GLU A 4 -45.25 -39.68 2.21
N ARG A 5 -43.92 -39.75 2.18
CA ARG A 5 -43.18 -40.55 3.17
C ARG A 5 -43.11 -39.70 4.42
N GLN A 6 -43.79 -40.13 5.49
CA GLN A 6 -43.72 -39.48 6.79
C GLN A 6 -42.27 -39.24 7.18
N LEU A 7 -41.88 -37.96 7.29
CA LEU A 7 -40.56 -37.55 7.73
C LEU A 7 -40.42 -37.95 9.20
N ARG A 8 -39.68 -39.02 9.48
CA ARG A 8 -39.38 -39.46 10.85
C ARG A 8 -38.19 -38.67 11.37
N THR A 9 -38.36 -37.96 12.49
CA THR A 9 -37.25 -37.32 13.21
C THR A 9 -36.25 -38.37 13.70
N GLY A 10 -34.97 -38.17 13.39
CA GLY A 10 -33.89 -39.08 13.75
C GLY A 10 -33.17 -38.72 15.05
N GLY A 11 -32.42 -39.69 15.57
CA GLY A 11 -31.56 -39.54 16.76
C GLY A 11 -30.11 -39.25 16.40
N ASP A 12 -29.19 -39.67 17.27
CA ASP A 12 -27.75 -39.49 17.07
C ASP A 12 -27.20 -40.41 15.96
N PRO A 13 -26.73 -39.88 14.82
CA PRO A 13 -26.27 -40.68 13.69
C PRO A 13 -24.83 -41.19 13.85
N ARG A 14 -24.10 -40.76 14.89
CA ARG A 14 -22.62 -40.95 14.98
C ARG A 14 -22.17 -42.40 15.08
N ALA A 15 -23.06 -43.30 15.50
CA ALA A 15 -22.77 -44.74 15.57
C ALA A 15 -22.90 -45.47 14.22
N LEU A 16 -23.47 -44.81 13.20
CA LEU A 16 -23.73 -45.43 11.90
C LEU A 16 -22.50 -45.33 10.99
N ALA A 17 -22.16 -46.42 10.31
CA ALA A 17 -21.01 -46.48 9.41
C ALA A 17 -21.09 -45.43 8.29
N ASP A 18 -22.28 -45.25 7.69
CA ASP A 18 -22.52 -44.27 6.64
C ASP A 18 -22.25 -42.83 7.10
N TYR A 19 -22.42 -42.54 8.40
CA TYR A 19 -22.12 -41.22 8.96
C TYR A 19 -20.61 -40.95 9.03
N ALA A 20 -19.81 -41.97 9.36
CA ALA A 20 -18.35 -41.85 9.33
C ALA A 20 -17.84 -41.61 7.90
N VAL A 21 -18.35 -42.36 6.93
CA VAL A 21 -18.00 -42.20 5.51
C VAL A 21 -18.43 -40.84 4.97
N LEU A 22 -19.62 -40.35 5.36
CA LEU A 22 -20.12 -39.03 5.00
C LEU A 22 -19.20 -37.92 5.53
N ARG A 23 -18.76 -38.03 6.79
CA ARG A 23 -17.84 -37.07 7.39
C ARG A 23 -16.47 -37.08 6.73
N GLU A 24 -15.96 -38.25 6.36
CA GLU A 24 -14.70 -38.38 5.63
C GLU A 24 -14.79 -37.75 4.23
N GLU A 25 -15.91 -37.95 3.52
CA GLU A 25 -16.13 -37.34 2.21
C GLU A 25 -16.21 -35.81 2.31
N LEU A 26 -16.87 -35.27 3.35
CA LEU A 26 -16.99 -33.83 3.56
C LEU A 26 -15.72 -33.18 4.15
N SER A 27 -14.86 -33.93 4.86
CA SER A 27 -13.60 -33.40 5.40
C SER A 27 -12.60 -33.01 4.32
N LYS A 28 -12.77 -33.54 3.09
CA LYS A 28 -12.03 -33.15 1.88
C LYS A 28 -12.06 -31.64 1.61
N PHE A 29 -13.13 -30.95 1.98
CA PHE A 29 -13.21 -29.49 1.89
C PHE A 29 -12.21 -28.74 2.76
N THR A 30 -11.97 -29.28 3.94
CA THR A 30 -11.05 -28.72 4.93
C THR A 30 -9.65 -29.28 4.79
N HIS A 31 -9.43 -30.20 3.84
CA HIS A 31 -8.16 -30.85 3.62
C HIS A 31 -7.19 -29.91 2.88
N PRO A 32 -5.92 -29.79 3.32
CA PRO A 32 -4.93 -28.90 2.69
C PRO A 32 -4.76 -29.14 1.18
N ALA A 33 -4.75 -30.41 0.76
CA ALA A 33 -4.64 -30.80 -0.65
C ALA A 33 -5.93 -30.59 -1.49
N ARG A 34 -7.03 -30.14 -0.87
CA ARG A 34 -8.34 -29.86 -1.51
C ARG A 34 -8.80 -30.91 -2.55
N PRO A 35 -8.85 -32.20 -2.21
CA PRO A 35 -9.44 -33.19 -3.11
C PRO A 35 -10.92 -32.87 -3.36
N ASP A 36 -11.39 -33.11 -4.58
CA ASP A 36 -12.79 -32.86 -4.94
C ASP A 36 -13.75 -33.75 -4.13
N VAL A 37 -14.82 -33.13 -3.65
CA VAL A 37 -15.89 -33.79 -2.90
C VAL A 37 -16.87 -34.40 -3.89
N ASN A 38 -17.16 -35.69 -3.74
CA ASN A 38 -18.17 -36.35 -4.55
C ASN A 38 -19.58 -36.07 -4.01
N TRP A 39 -20.26 -35.07 -4.58
CA TRP A 39 -21.58 -34.63 -4.14
C TRP A 39 -22.71 -35.63 -4.33
N GLN A 40 -22.65 -36.44 -5.39
CA GLN A 40 -23.63 -37.50 -5.61
C GLN A 40 -23.52 -38.57 -4.51
N LYS A 41 -22.29 -38.89 -4.11
CA LYS A 41 -22.03 -39.79 -2.98
C LYS A 41 -22.50 -39.20 -1.65
N VAL A 42 -22.26 -37.91 -1.40
CA VAL A 42 -22.76 -37.20 -0.21
C VAL A 42 -24.29 -37.27 -0.14
N GLU A 43 -24.98 -37.01 -1.24
CA GLU A 43 -26.44 -37.13 -1.33
C GLU A 43 -26.94 -38.54 -0.98
N GLN A 44 -26.35 -39.57 -1.61
CA GLN A 44 -26.71 -40.97 -1.37
C GLN A 44 -26.51 -41.38 0.10
N LEU A 45 -25.38 -40.99 0.71
CA LEU A 45 -25.10 -41.27 2.12
C LEU A 45 -26.12 -40.58 3.05
N CYS A 46 -26.48 -39.33 2.78
CA CYS A 46 -27.52 -38.64 3.55
C CYS A 46 -28.88 -39.35 3.44
N LEU A 47 -29.27 -39.78 2.23
CA LEU A 47 -30.53 -40.50 2.03
C LEU A 47 -30.53 -41.87 2.74
N ASN A 48 -29.41 -42.59 2.73
CA ASN A 48 -29.27 -43.84 3.48
C ASN A 48 -29.40 -43.61 4.99
N LEU A 49 -28.77 -42.55 5.52
CA LEU A 49 -28.89 -42.16 6.92
C LEU A 49 -30.32 -41.78 7.29
N PHE A 50 -31.05 -41.06 6.43
CA PHE A 50 -32.46 -40.75 6.65
C PHE A 50 -33.32 -42.02 6.77
N GLN A 51 -33.01 -43.06 5.99
CA GLN A 51 -33.73 -44.34 6.06
C GLN A 51 -33.41 -45.13 7.34
N GLN A 52 -32.15 -45.15 7.77
CA GLN A 52 -31.70 -45.94 8.92
C GLN A 52 -32.01 -45.26 10.26
N ASN A 53 -31.75 -43.95 10.37
CA ASN A 53 -31.83 -43.20 11.62
C ASN A 53 -33.09 -42.34 11.74
N GLY A 54 -33.66 -41.92 10.61
CA GLY A 54 -34.51 -40.74 10.54
C GLY A 54 -33.69 -39.47 10.29
N ILE A 55 -34.40 -38.35 10.11
CA ILE A 55 -33.81 -37.07 9.69
C ILE A 55 -33.43 -36.26 10.93
N GLU A 56 -32.15 -35.89 11.02
CA GLU A 56 -31.64 -34.99 12.04
C GLU A 56 -30.93 -33.78 11.39
N LEU A 57 -30.66 -32.74 12.17
CA LEU A 57 -30.30 -31.42 11.64
C LEU A 57 -28.98 -31.40 10.85
N GLN A 58 -27.97 -32.15 11.28
CA GLN A 58 -26.65 -32.19 10.66
C GLN A 58 -26.69 -32.83 9.27
N THR A 59 -27.29 -34.01 9.15
CA THR A 59 -27.46 -34.72 7.87
C THR A 59 -28.46 -34.00 6.96
N ALA A 60 -29.52 -33.40 7.51
CA ALA A 60 -30.42 -32.52 6.74
C ALA A 60 -29.68 -31.29 6.17
N SER A 61 -28.79 -30.69 6.95
CA SER A 61 -27.93 -29.58 6.53
C SER A 61 -26.98 -30.00 5.40
N TRP A 62 -26.28 -31.13 5.54
CA TRP A 62 -25.39 -31.64 4.49
C TRP A 62 -26.14 -32.09 3.23
N TYR A 63 -27.30 -32.72 3.39
CA TYR A 63 -28.18 -33.07 2.28
C TYR A 63 -28.61 -31.83 1.50
N THR A 64 -29.05 -30.77 2.19
CA THR A 64 -29.46 -29.51 1.55
C THR A 64 -28.32 -28.91 0.72
N GLN A 65 -27.10 -28.92 1.26
CA GLN A 65 -25.93 -28.45 0.53
C GLN A 65 -25.62 -29.32 -0.71
N ALA A 66 -25.69 -30.65 -0.57
CA ALA A 66 -25.44 -31.57 -1.69
C ALA A 66 -26.46 -31.38 -2.80
N ARG A 67 -27.76 -31.29 -2.45
CA ARG A 67 -28.84 -31.07 -3.41
C ARG A 67 -28.74 -29.74 -4.12
N ALA A 68 -28.38 -28.67 -3.41
CA ALA A 68 -28.14 -27.36 -4.03
C ALA A 68 -27.03 -27.40 -5.08
N ARG A 69 -26.03 -28.28 -4.92
CA ARG A 69 -24.91 -28.42 -5.87
C ARG A 69 -25.21 -29.36 -7.02
N VAL A 70 -25.92 -30.46 -6.77
CA VAL A 70 -26.21 -31.49 -7.78
C VAL A 70 -27.39 -31.07 -8.66
N ALA A 71 -28.43 -30.48 -8.08
CA ALA A 71 -29.70 -30.18 -8.74
C ALA A 71 -30.04 -28.69 -8.78
N GLY A 72 -29.10 -27.81 -8.41
CA GLY A 72 -29.30 -26.37 -8.46
C GLY A 72 -30.40 -25.87 -7.52
N ILE A 73 -31.18 -24.88 -7.99
CA ILE A 73 -32.22 -24.21 -7.19
C ILE A 73 -33.36 -25.15 -6.76
N SER A 74 -33.73 -26.12 -7.60
CA SER A 74 -34.77 -27.11 -7.27
C SER A 74 -34.31 -28.03 -6.12
N GLY A 75 -33.05 -28.49 -6.18
CA GLY A 75 -32.44 -29.25 -5.10
C GLY A 75 -32.32 -28.46 -3.80
N LEU A 76 -32.01 -27.17 -3.88
CA LEU A 76 -32.02 -26.29 -2.71
C LEU A 76 -33.42 -26.23 -2.06
N ASN A 77 -34.47 -26.06 -2.86
CA ASN A 77 -35.85 -26.04 -2.37
C ASN A 77 -36.26 -27.33 -1.66
N GLU A 78 -35.86 -28.48 -2.18
CA GLU A 78 -36.14 -29.76 -1.52
C GLU A 78 -35.46 -29.87 -0.15
N GLY A 79 -34.19 -29.48 -0.05
CA GLY A 79 -33.47 -29.47 1.23
C GLY A 79 -34.05 -28.47 2.23
N LEU A 80 -34.37 -27.25 1.77
CA LEU A 80 -35.00 -26.21 2.58
C LEU A 80 -36.39 -26.63 3.08
N ALA A 81 -37.17 -27.34 2.27
CA ALA A 81 -38.48 -27.85 2.70
C ALA A 81 -38.37 -28.89 3.82
N ILE A 82 -37.34 -29.75 3.77
CA ILE A 82 -37.07 -30.70 4.86
C ILE A 82 -36.65 -29.96 6.13
N LEU A 83 -35.74 -28.98 6.01
CA LEU A 83 -35.28 -28.17 7.14
C LEU A 83 -36.41 -27.37 7.77
N GLU A 84 -37.26 -26.73 6.96
CA GLU A 84 -38.44 -26.01 7.42
C GLU A 84 -39.36 -26.94 8.20
N ALA A 85 -39.75 -28.08 7.62
CA ALA A 85 -40.62 -29.03 8.30
C ALA A 85 -40.03 -29.54 9.63
N LEU A 86 -38.72 -29.81 9.66
CA LEU A 86 -38.02 -30.32 10.84
C LEU A 86 -37.92 -29.27 11.95
N ILE A 87 -37.56 -28.03 11.60
CA ILE A 87 -37.38 -26.94 12.57
C ILE A 87 -38.72 -26.42 13.05
N SER A 88 -39.72 -26.28 12.18
CA SER A 88 -41.06 -25.81 12.53
C SER A 88 -41.80 -26.77 13.45
N ARG A 89 -41.62 -28.09 13.28
CA ARG A 89 -42.48 -29.11 13.93
C ARG A 89 -41.76 -29.88 15.03
N GLN A 90 -40.44 -30.02 14.97
CA GLN A 90 -39.69 -30.99 15.78
C GLN A 90 -38.57 -30.34 16.59
N TRP A 91 -38.54 -29.00 16.69
CA TRP A 91 -37.49 -28.26 17.39
C TRP A 91 -37.13 -28.81 18.79
N PRO A 92 -38.08 -29.15 19.69
CA PRO A 92 -37.71 -29.63 21.02
C PRO A 92 -36.91 -30.94 20.99
N GLY A 93 -37.29 -31.89 20.13
CA GLY A 93 -36.68 -33.22 20.03
C GLY A 93 -35.52 -33.33 19.03
N LEU A 94 -35.23 -32.26 18.28
CA LEU A 94 -34.27 -32.27 17.18
C LEU A 94 -32.84 -32.57 17.66
N TRP A 95 -32.18 -33.57 17.10
CA TRP A 95 -30.75 -33.78 17.36
C TRP A 95 -29.90 -32.79 16.52
N PRO A 96 -28.80 -32.23 17.06
CA PRO A 96 -28.26 -32.43 18.41
C PRO A 96 -29.06 -31.69 19.49
N GLN A 97 -29.12 -32.23 20.71
CA GLN A 97 -29.92 -31.66 21.81
C GLN A 97 -29.51 -30.23 22.21
N PRO A 98 -28.21 -29.88 22.30
CA PRO A 98 -27.82 -28.53 22.67
C PRO A 98 -28.18 -27.51 21.58
N VAL A 99 -28.94 -26.47 21.96
CA VAL A 99 -29.36 -25.40 21.04
C VAL A 99 -28.18 -24.71 20.36
N HIS A 100 -27.08 -24.45 21.07
CA HIS A 100 -25.89 -23.84 20.49
C HIS A 100 -25.34 -24.66 19.31
N ALA A 101 -25.28 -25.98 19.44
CA ALA A 101 -24.82 -26.87 18.37
C ALA A 101 -25.77 -26.84 17.16
N ARG A 102 -27.08 -26.76 17.38
CA ARG A 102 -28.05 -26.56 16.29
C ARG A 102 -27.79 -25.25 15.54
N MET A 103 -27.48 -24.17 16.27
CA MET A 103 -27.19 -22.88 15.67
C MET A 103 -25.86 -22.84 14.91
N GLU A 104 -24.83 -23.55 15.38
CA GLU A 104 -23.59 -23.74 14.62
C GLU A 104 -23.84 -24.49 13.30
N ILE A 105 -24.71 -25.50 13.30
CA ILE A 105 -25.08 -26.23 12.08
C ILE A 105 -25.82 -25.31 11.09
N LEU A 106 -26.76 -24.50 11.58
CA LEU A 106 -27.56 -23.59 10.75
C LEU A 106 -26.74 -22.42 10.19
N SER A 107 -25.93 -21.77 11.03
CA SER A 107 -25.02 -20.70 10.59
C SER A 107 -23.99 -21.23 9.59
N GLY A 108 -23.40 -22.40 9.87
CA GLY A 108 -22.49 -23.06 8.95
C GLY A 108 -23.15 -23.44 7.63
N LEU A 109 -24.41 -23.89 7.65
CA LEU A 109 -25.18 -24.13 6.43
C LEU A 109 -25.39 -22.85 5.64
N SER A 110 -25.81 -21.76 6.30
CA SER A 110 -26.03 -20.45 5.65
C SER A 110 -24.79 -20.02 4.87
N GLN A 111 -23.62 -20.06 5.51
CA GLN A 111 -22.36 -19.67 4.87
C GLN A 111 -22.04 -20.54 3.64
N ARG A 112 -22.21 -21.87 3.74
CA ARG A 112 -21.94 -22.80 2.63
C ARG A 112 -22.94 -22.65 1.47
N LEU A 113 -24.19 -22.33 1.77
CA LEU A 113 -25.21 -22.05 0.76
C LEU A 113 -24.95 -20.72 0.05
N GLN A 114 -24.58 -19.66 0.78
CA GLN A 114 -24.18 -18.39 0.16
C GLN A 114 -23.01 -18.57 -0.83
N GLN A 115 -22.02 -19.39 -0.47
CA GLN A 115 -20.91 -19.72 -1.37
C GLN A 115 -21.39 -20.48 -2.62
N THR A 116 -22.30 -21.43 -2.45
CA THR A 116 -22.84 -22.24 -3.56
C THR A 116 -23.69 -21.40 -4.51
N LEU A 117 -24.51 -20.51 -3.96
CA LEU A 117 -25.38 -19.62 -4.72
C LEU A 117 -24.61 -18.58 -5.55
N ARG A 118 -23.46 -18.10 -5.08
CA ARG A 118 -22.61 -17.16 -5.84
C ARG A 118 -22.09 -17.74 -7.15
N SER A 119 -21.94 -19.06 -7.24
CA SER A 119 -21.51 -19.76 -8.46
C SER A 119 -22.67 -20.36 -9.26
N MET A 120 -23.91 -20.23 -8.78
CA MET A 120 -25.08 -20.80 -9.45
C MET A 120 -25.57 -19.84 -10.53
N THR A 121 -25.72 -20.35 -11.75
CA THR A 121 -26.38 -19.63 -12.84
C THR A 121 -27.88 -19.72 -12.64
N LEU A 122 -28.55 -18.57 -12.58
CA LEU A 122 -29.99 -18.45 -12.41
C LEU A 122 -30.57 -17.76 -13.64
N ASP A 123 -31.55 -18.41 -14.26
CA ASP A 123 -32.23 -17.90 -15.45
C ASP A 123 -33.68 -17.55 -15.13
N TYR A 124 -34.35 -16.84 -16.05
CA TYR A 124 -35.73 -16.40 -15.83
C TYR A 124 -36.70 -17.58 -15.57
N HIS A 125 -36.45 -18.76 -16.15
CA HIS A 125 -37.27 -19.95 -15.90
C HIS A 125 -37.23 -20.42 -14.43
N ASP A 126 -36.19 -20.04 -13.67
CA ASP A 126 -36.00 -20.42 -12.28
C ASP A 126 -36.78 -19.52 -11.32
N LEU A 127 -37.41 -18.45 -11.82
CA LEU A 127 -38.03 -17.42 -11.00
C LEU A 127 -39.03 -17.99 -9.99
N SER A 128 -39.85 -18.97 -10.41
CA SER A 128 -40.79 -19.66 -9.51
C SER A 128 -40.08 -20.42 -8.39
N GLN A 129 -38.95 -21.06 -8.70
CA GLN A 129 -38.12 -21.78 -7.74
C GLN A 129 -37.39 -20.82 -6.79
N ILE A 130 -36.97 -19.64 -7.27
CA ILE A 130 -36.35 -18.61 -6.44
C ILE A 130 -37.34 -18.07 -5.41
N TYR A 131 -38.58 -17.77 -5.81
CA TYR A 131 -39.63 -17.37 -4.85
C TYR A 131 -39.97 -18.47 -3.85
N GLN A 132 -39.96 -19.74 -4.28
CA GLN A 132 -40.14 -20.86 -3.36
C GLN A 132 -39.00 -20.93 -2.33
N ALA A 133 -37.76 -20.71 -2.74
CA ALA A 133 -36.61 -20.70 -1.84
C ALA A 133 -36.70 -19.53 -0.85
N GLU A 134 -37.00 -18.32 -1.34
CA GLU A 134 -37.22 -17.13 -0.51
C GLU A 134 -38.31 -17.37 0.54
N LYS A 135 -39.45 -17.95 0.14
CA LYS A 135 -40.55 -18.30 1.04
C LYS A 135 -40.12 -19.28 2.13
N LEU A 136 -39.39 -20.35 1.79
CA LEU A 136 -38.91 -21.34 2.76
C LEU A 136 -37.88 -20.74 3.73
N ILE A 137 -36.96 -19.91 3.23
CA ILE A 137 -35.98 -19.21 4.07
C ILE A 137 -36.68 -18.24 5.02
N ASN A 138 -37.68 -17.49 4.55
CA ASN A 138 -38.44 -16.58 5.39
C ASN A 138 -39.23 -17.32 6.47
N ALA A 139 -39.86 -18.45 6.15
CA ALA A 139 -40.53 -19.30 7.14
C ALA A 139 -39.56 -19.80 8.23
N LEU A 140 -38.35 -20.25 7.83
CA LEU A 140 -37.30 -20.63 8.77
C LEU A 140 -36.88 -19.46 9.67
N CYS A 141 -36.68 -18.27 9.10
CA CYS A 141 -36.37 -17.05 9.84
C CYS A 141 -37.46 -16.69 10.85
N GLU A 142 -38.73 -16.81 10.49
CA GLU A 142 -39.86 -16.55 11.40
C GLU A 142 -39.91 -17.53 12.57
N VAL A 143 -39.70 -18.82 12.33
CA VAL A 143 -39.65 -19.82 13.40
C VAL A 143 -38.49 -19.55 14.34
N LEU A 144 -37.30 -19.28 13.80
CA LEU A 144 -36.12 -18.96 14.61
C LEU A 144 -36.26 -17.63 15.35
N GLN A 145 -37.03 -16.67 14.81
CA GLN A 145 -37.37 -15.44 15.52
C GLN A 145 -38.26 -15.69 16.73
N ARG A 146 -39.29 -16.56 16.60
CA ARG A 146 -40.14 -16.96 17.73
C ARG A 146 -39.37 -17.71 18.81
N LEU A 147 -38.26 -18.34 18.44
CA LEU A 147 -37.34 -19.01 19.36
C LEU A 147 -36.24 -18.08 19.90
N GLU A 148 -36.22 -16.79 19.52
CA GLU A 148 -35.18 -15.81 19.85
C GLU A 148 -33.77 -16.15 19.33
N LEU A 149 -33.69 -16.96 18.27
CA LEU A 149 -32.45 -17.47 17.66
C LEU A 149 -32.16 -16.92 16.26
N LYS A 150 -32.99 -16.01 15.75
CA LYS A 150 -32.91 -15.46 14.39
C LYS A 150 -31.49 -14.98 14.04
N HIS A 151 -30.92 -14.10 14.88
CA HIS A 151 -29.61 -13.48 14.60
C HIS A 151 -28.45 -14.49 14.60
N VAL A 152 -28.54 -15.56 15.39
CA VAL A 152 -27.49 -16.58 15.46
C VAL A 152 -27.49 -17.47 14.22
N SER A 153 -28.65 -17.66 13.59
CA SER A 153 -28.82 -18.52 12.40
C SER A 153 -28.17 -17.98 11.13
N GLN A 154 -28.03 -16.65 11.02
CA GLN A 154 -27.53 -15.96 9.83
C GLN A 154 -28.26 -16.31 8.51
N LEU A 155 -29.51 -16.80 8.56
CA LEU A 155 -30.27 -17.19 7.35
C LEU A 155 -30.81 -15.98 6.56
N GLU A 156 -30.90 -14.80 7.18
CA GLU A 156 -31.42 -13.57 6.56
C GLU A 156 -30.65 -13.16 5.30
N ALA A 157 -29.32 -13.38 5.27
CA ALA A 157 -28.50 -13.12 4.10
C ALA A 157 -28.90 -13.95 2.87
N LEU A 158 -29.40 -15.18 3.08
CA LEU A 158 -29.93 -16.00 1.99
C LEU A 158 -31.25 -15.46 1.45
N SER A 159 -32.11 -14.94 2.33
CA SER A 159 -33.37 -14.30 1.94
C SER A 159 -33.11 -13.07 1.08
N SER A 160 -32.22 -12.17 1.53
CA SER A 160 -31.83 -10.99 0.73
C SER A 160 -31.21 -11.36 -0.62
N PHE A 161 -30.42 -12.44 -0.67
CA PHE A 161 -29.86 -12.94 -1.93
C PHE A 161 -30.96 -13.43 -2.88
N MET A 162 -31.92 -14.23 -2.42
CA MET A 162 -33.03 -14.72 -3.25
C MET A 162 -33.90 -13.55 -3.76
N HIS A 163 -34.24 -12.61 -2.86
CA HIS A 163 -34.98 -11.42 -3.21
C HIS A 163 -34.28 -10.59 -4.31
N GLY A 164 -32.99 -10.32 -4.12
CA GLY A 164 -32.18 -9.59 -5.11
C GLY A 164 -32.04 -10.34 -6.44
N ALA A 165 -31.96 -11.68 -6.41
CA ALA A 165 -31.93 -12.49 -7.62
C ALA A 165 -33.25 -12.42 -8.41
N ALA A 166 -34.39 -12.50 -7.71
CA ALA A 166 -35.72 -12.36 -8.33
C ALA A 166 -35.88 -10.99 -8.99
N VAL A 167 -35.65 -9.90 -8.25
CA VAL A 167 -35.76 -8.52 -8.77
C VAL A 167 -34.86 -8.29 -9.98
N ARG A 168 -33.63 -8.82 -9.97
CA ARG A 168 -32.72 -8.72 -11.12
C ARG A 168 -33.26 -9.44 -12.35
N LEU A 169 -33.81 -10.64 -12.20
CA LEU A 169 -34.35 -11.42 -13.31
C LEU A 169 -35.63 -10.78 -13.89
N GLU A 170 -36.51 -10.26 -13.03
CA GLU A 170 -37.70 -9.52 -13.45
C GLU A 170 -37.33 -8.28 -14.28
N ASN A 171 -36.36 -7.49 -13.81
CA ASN A 171 -35.90 -6.30 -14.51
C ASN A 171 -35.20 -6.64 -15.85
N MET A 172 -34.38 -7.69 -15.90
CA MET A 172 -33.74 -8.13 -17.14
C MET A 172 -34.76 -8.57 -18.20
N HIS A 173 -35.84 -9.24 -17.79
CA HIS A 173 -36.92 -9.61 -18.71
C HIS A 173 -37.73 -8.40 -19.16
N ALA A 174 -38.06 -7.47 -18.25
CA ALA A 174 -38.79 -6.24 -18.58
C ALA A 174 -38.02 -5.32 -19.55
N THR A 175 -36.68 -5.32 -19.49
CA THR A 175 -35.83 -4.50 -20.39
C THR A 175 -35.69 -5.13 -21.79
N SER A 176 -35.89 -6.45 -21.93
CA SER A 176 -35.82 -7.14 -23.23
C SER A 176 -37.05 -6.88 -24.11
N ASP A 177 -38.17 -6.45 -23.52
CA ASP A 177 -39.43 -6.10 -24.22
C ASP A 177 -39.58 -4.59 -24.51
N ALA A 178 -38.60 -3.77 -24.13
CA ALA A 178 -38.65 -2.32 -24.31
C ALA A 178 -37.68 -1.87 -25.42
N PRO A 179 -38.13 -1.15 -26.47
CA PRO A 179 -37.23 -0.60 -27.48
C PRO A 179 -36.34 0.49 -26.86
N ILE A 180 -35.03 0.27 -26.89
CA ILE A 180 -34.03 1.20 -26.34
C ILE A 180 -33.94 2.44 -27.26
N VAL A 181 -34.36 3.60 -26.75
CA VAL A 181 -34.08 4.92 -27.34
C VAL A 181 -32.99 5.60 -26.52
N LEU A 182 -31.84 5.86 -27.14
CA LEU A 182 -30.73 6.63 -26.57
C LEU A 182 -30.93 8.13 -26.83
N PRO A 183 -30.76 9.03 -25.83
CA PRO A 183 -30.66 10.47 -26.09
C PRO A 183 -29.22 10.85 -26.46
N ALA A 184 -29.06 11.50 -27.61
CA ALA A 184 -27.82 12.16 -28.02
C ALA A 184 -27.65 13.48 -27.26
N ALA A 185 -26.44 13.70 -26.72
CA ALA A 185 -26.03 14.99 -26.18
C ALA A 185 -25.41 15.86 -27.29
N ALA A 186 -25.65 17.17 -27.17
CA ALA A 186 -24.79 18.31 -27.53
C ALA A 186 -25.42 19.36 -28.45
N THR A 187 -24.95 20.58 -28.19
CA THR A 187 -25.16 21.88 -28.86
C THR A 187 -26.48 22.59 -28.60
N GLU A 188 -26.39 23.76 -27.94
CA GLU A 188 -26.89 25.07 -28.43
C GLU A 188 -26.69 26.17 -27.35
N ASN A 189 -25.89 27.20 -27.65
CA ASN A 189 -26.27 28.62 -27.84
C ASN A 189 -26.14 29.44 -26.53
N ALA A 190 -25.73 30.72 -26.50
CA ALA A 190 -25.92 31.79 -27.47
C ALA A 190 -24.92 32.96 -27.27
N GLU A 191 -24.64 33.65 -28.38
CA GLU A 191 -24.21 35.05 -28.47
C GLU A 191 -25.32 36.01 -28.00
N LYS A 192 -24.95 37.18 -27.45
CA LYS A 192 -25.54 38.50 -27.81
C LYS A 192 -24.87 39.71 -27.15
N GLU A 193 -24.41 40.61 -28.02
CA GLU A 193 -24.19 42.05 -27.82
C GLU A 193 -25.49 42.81 -27.47
N TRP A 194 -25.40 43.89 -26.66
CA TRP A 194 -25.70 45.30 -27.04
C TRP A 194 -25.79 46.28 -25.83
N ALA A 195 -25.40 47.54 -26.10
CA ALA A 195 -25.78 48.85 -25.49
C ALA A 195 -25.23 49.37 -24.14
N ALA A 196 -24.37 50.40 -24.27
CA ALA A 196 -24.59 51.84 -23.95
C ALA A 196 -25.18 52.32 -22.59
N GLN A 197 -24.29 52.88 -21.73
CA GLN A 197 -24.27 54.20 -21.03
C GLN A 197 -25.57 54.96 -20.61
N PRO A 198 -25.62 55.69 -19.45
CA PRO A 198 -24.86 56.97 -19.25
C PRO A 198 -24.43 57.41 -17.80
N ARG A 199 -23.46 58.38 -17.76
CA ARG A 199 -23.14 59.54 -16.85
C ARG A 199 -23.32 59.43 -15.31
N GLU A 200 -22.46 59.97 -14.42
CA GLU A 200 -21.94 61.35 -14.19
C GLU A 200 -20.58 61.34 -13.40
N GLN A 201 -19.51 62.11 -13.74
CA GLN A 201 -19.02 63.45 -13.26
C GLN A 201 -18.78 63.54 -11.72
N TRP A 202 -17.70 64.07 -11.10
CA TRP A 202 -16.99 65.40 -11.12
C TRP A 202 -15.47 65.24 -10.80
N VAL A 203 -14.50 65.80 -11.56
CA VAL A 203 -13.81 67.13 -11.55
C VAL A 203 -12.84 67.43 -10.38
N TYR A 204 -11.53 67.53 -10.69
CA TYR A 204 -10.66 68.65 -10.28
C TYR A 204 -9.65 68.94 -11.41
N VAL A 205 -9.53 70.22 -11.78
CA VAL A 205 -8.73 70.77 -12.90
C VAL A 205 -7.71 71.74 -12.33
N ALA A 206 -6.46 71.67 -12.79
CA ALA A 206 -5.66 72.86 -13.16
C ALA A 206 -4.47 72.44 -14.03
N GLN A 207 -4.57 72.79 -15.32
CA GLN A 207 -3.54 72.78 -16.37
C GLN A 207 -2.45 73.82 -16.08
N ALA A 208 -1.18 73.47 -16.30
CA ALA A 208 -0.36 73.74 -17.50
C ALA A 208 0.08 75.20 -17.67
N GLU A 209 1.40 75.32 -17.83
CA GLU A 209 2.20 76.42 -18.40
C GLU A 209 1.50 77.13 -19.57
N PRO A 210 1.72 78.45 -19.74
CA PRO A 210 2.43 78.86 -20.95
C PRO A 210 3.25 80.18 -20.87
N ALA A 211 4.36 80.17 -21.61
CA ALA A 211 4.90 81.17 -22.56
C ALA A 211 5.15 82.66 -22.14
N GLU A 212 6.44 83.02 -22.33
CA GLU A 212 7.13 84.29 -22.69
C GLU A 212 6.30 85.43 -23.37
N PRO A 213 6.69 86.74 -23.40
CA PRO A 213 8.06 87.22 -23.78
C PRO A 213 8.57 88.65 -23.35
N GLN A 214 9.80 88.98 -23.82
CA GLN A 214 10.34 90.30 -24.30
C GLN A 214 11.01 91.25 -23.26
N VAL A 215 12.20 91.90 -23.46
CA VAL A 215 12.73 92.77 -24.55
C VAL A 215 14.27 93.05 -24.43
N THR A 216 15.02 92.94 -25.57
CA THR A 216 16.19 93.72 -26.16
C THR A 216 17.44 94.08 -25.31
N ILE A 217 18.72 93.91 -25.73
CA ILE A 217 19.53 94.68 -26.74
C ILE A 217 20.86 93.94 -27.14
N ALA A 218 21.12 93.86 -28.46
CA ALA A 218 22.36 93.89 -29.31
C ALA A 218 23.73 93.19 -28.95
N PRO A 219 24.58 92.81 -29.96
CA PRO A 219 25.58 91.71 -29.91
C PRO A 219 27.06 92.13 -29.76
N PRO A 220 27.99 91.17 -29.53
CA PRO A 220 29.19 91.07 -30.38
C PRO A 220 29.59 89.63 -30.80
N ALA A 221 30.59 89.58 -31.68
CA ALA A 221 31.02 88.52 -32.61
C ALA A 221 31.73 87.28 -31.98
N PRO A 222 32.00 86.21 -32.78
CA PRO A 222 32.22 84.84 -32.29
C PRO A 222 33.69 84.54 -31.96
N VAL A 223 33.93 83.62 -31.00
CA VAL A 223 35.25 83.05 -30.74
C VAL A 223 35.15 81.52 -30.64
N LYS A 224 35.93 80.83 -31.49
CA LYS A 224 36.08 79.38 -31.57
C LYS A 224 37.04 78.89 -30.48
N HIS A 225 36.70 77.82 -29.76
CA HIS A 225 37.66 77.05 -28.96
C HIS A 225 37.67 75.58 -29.42
N PRO A 226 38.83 75.01 -29.80
CA PRO A 226 38.94 73.59 -30.12
C PRO A 226 39.13 72.78 -28.84
N VAL A 227 38.19 71.90 -28.52
CA VAL A 227 38.34 70.95 -27.40
C VAL A 227 39.21 69.78 -27.86
N GLN A 228 40.42 69.67 -27.33
CA GLN A 228 41.37 68.58 -27.64
C GLN A 228 41.04 67.31 -26.84
N TRP A 229 40.30 66.38 -27.44
CA TRP A 229 39.91 65.07 -26.87
C TRP A 229 41.04 64.00 -26.79
N LYS A 230 42.24 64.30 -27.25
CA LYS A 230 43.31 63.29 -27.42
C LYS A 230 43.95 62.82 -26.10
N GLY A 231 44.01 63.69 -25.08
CA GLY A 231 44.59 63.33 -23.78
C GLY A 231 43.69 62.45 -22.90
N PHE A 232 42.36 62.63 -23.01
CA PHE A 232 41.39 61.90 -22.19
C PHE A 232 41.25 60.42 -22.62
N ILE A 233 41.22 60.14 -23.92
CA ILE A 233 41.14 58.76 -24.43
C ILE A 233 42.46 58.00 -24.19
N ALA A 234 43.61 58.67 -24.30
CA ALA A 234 44.90 58.06 -24.01
C ALA A 234 45.03 57.64 -22.53
N GLY A 235 44.52 58.45 -21.59
CA GLY A 235 44.50 58.13 -20.17
C GLY A 235 43.64 56.91 -19.81
N MET A 236 42.49 56.74 -20.47
CA MET A 236 41.61 55.57 -20.29
C MET A 236 42.24 54.27 -20.79
N VAL A 237 42.90 54.30 -21.94
CA VAL A 237 43.51 53.08 -22.51
C VAL A 237 44.69 52.60 -21.66
N VAL A 238 45.51 53.53 -21.14
CA VAL A 238 46.65 53.20 -20.27
C VAL A 238 46.19 52.64 -18.92
N THR A 239 45.14 53.18 -18.32
CA THR A 239 44.59 52.66 -17.05
C THR A 239 43.92 51.30 -17.20
N VAL A 240 43.24 51.03 -18.33
CA VAL A 240 42.66 49.72 -18.63
C VAL A 240 43.75 48.66 -18.89
N LEU A 241 44.82 49.03 -19.59
CA LEU A 241 45.94 48.11 -19.85
C LEU A 241 46.77 47.83 -18.58
N LEU A 242 46.99 48.83 -17.73
CA LEU A 242 47.66 48.63 -16.43
C LEU A 242 46.78 47.81 -15.47
N GLY A 243 45.48 48.08 -15.40
CA GLY A 243 44.55 47.33 -14.56
C GLY A 243 44.39 45.86 -15.00
N SER A 244 44.33 45.60 -16.31
CA SER A 244 44.29 44.24 -16.84
C SER A 244 45.61 43.48 -16.65
N GLY A 245 46.75 44.16 -16.81
CA GLY A 245 48.08 43.58 -16.55
C GLY A 245 48.30 43.19 -15.08
N ILE A 246 47.91 44.05 -14.13
CA ILE A 246 47.99 43.76 -12.69
C ILE A 246 47.06 42.59 -12.32
N SER A 247 45.85 42.55 -12.89
CA SER A 247 44.88 41.47 -12.66
C SER A 247 45.35 40.11 -13.22
N ALA A 248 46.02 40.11 -14.38
CA ALA A 248 46.59 38.91 -14.98
C ALA A 248 47.83 38.43 -14.21
N GLY A 249 48.67 39.35 -13.73
CA GLY A 249 49.83 39.04 -12.88
C GLY A 249 49.43 38.44 -11.53
N ILE A 250 48.37 38.98 -10.90
CA ILE A 250 47.80 38.41 -9.67
C ILE A 250 47.26 37.02 -9.94
N ARG A 251 46.52 36.77 -11.02
CA ARG A 251 46.02 35.41 -11.34
C ARG A 251 47.12 34.41 -11.71
N ALA A 252 48.22 34.86 -12.32
CA ALA A 252 49.33 34.00 -12.70
C ALA A 252 50.22 33.61 -11.50
N PHE A 253 50.30 34.46 -10.47
CA PHE A 253 51.07 34.21 -9.24
C PHE A 253 50.23 33.68 -8.06
N TYR A 254 48.92 33.91 -8.03
CA TYR A 254 48.00 33.23 -7.12
C TYR A 254 47.62 31.86 -7.71
N HIS A 255 48.52 30.89 -7.55
CA HIS A 255 48.08 29.49 -7.54
C HIS A 255 47.20 29.30 -6.29
N PRO A 256 45.94 28.82 -6.42
CA PRO A 256 45.12 28.55 -5.25
C PRO A 256 45.87 27.53 -4.38
N PRO A 257 46.08 27.79 -3.07
CA PRO A 257 46.83 26.89 -2.23
C PRO A 257 46.12 25.54 -2.25
N SER A 258 46.87 24.44 -2.20
CA SER A 258 46.32 23.07 -2.14
C SER A 258 45.21 22.89 -1.09
N GLY A 259 45.15 23.78 -0.08
CA GLY A 259 44.03 23.92 0.85
C GLY A 259 42.68 24.31 0.23
N GLU A 260 42.61 25.17 -0.79
CA GLU A 260 41.35 25.50 -1.49
C GLU A 260 40.83 24.33 -2.31
N GLN A 261 41.71 23.54 -2.93
CA GLN A 261 41.31 22.31 -3.63
C GLN A 261 40.78 21.27 -2.65
N LEU A 262 41.42 21.11 -1.48
CA LEU A 262 40.93 20.24 -0.40
C LEU A 262 39.58 20.72 0.15
N MET A 263 39.42 22.04 0.38
CA MET A 263 38.13 22.60 0.81
C MET A 263 37.05 22.49 -0.26
N ALA A 264 37.39 22.55 -1.54
CA ALA A 264 36.48 22.31 -2.65
C ALA A 264 36.03 20.84 -2.78
N THR A 265 36.77 19.89 -2.19
CA THR A 265 36.33 18.48 -2.11
C THR A 265 35.28 18.23 -1.02
N LEU A 266 35.04 19.19 -0.10
CA LEU A 266 33.95 19.11 0.85
C LEU A 266 32.64 19.45 0.11
N PRO A 267 31.69 18.51 -0.03
CA PRO A 267 30.50 18.72 -0.85
C PRO A 267 29.63 19.83 -0.28
N VAL A 268 29.33 20.85 -1.08
CA VAL A 268 28.28 21.81 -0.78
C VAL A 268 26.94 21.10 -1.08
N LEU A 269 26.33 20.50 -0.06
CA LEU A 269 24.94 20.06 -0.15
C LEU A 269 24.08 21.24 -0.61
N PRO A 270 23.22 21.09 -1.63
CA PRO A 270 22.35 22.17 -2.08
C PRO A 270 21.44 22.59 -0.94
N LYS A 271 21.43 23.87 -0.61
CA LYS A 271 20.56 24.46 0.42
C LYS A 271 19.37 25.12 -0.26
N PRO A 272 18.18 24.48 -0.28
CA PRO A 272 17.00 25.12 -0.84
C PRO A 272 16.64 26.37 -0.02
N LEU A 273 16.06 27.36 -0.68
CA LEU A 273 15.52 28.55 -0.01
C LEU A 273 14.35 28.14 0.90
N ASN A 274 14.18 28.86 2.01
CA ASN A 274 13.04 28.63 2.89
C ASN A 274 11.71 29.04 2.22
N THR A 275 10.60 28.53 2.72
CA THR A 275 9.26 28.74 2.15
C THR A 275 8.87 30.23 2.07
N GLN A 276 9.21 31.01 3.09
CA GLN A 276 8.93 32.45 3.14
C GLN A 276 9.70 33.25 2.07
N ALA A 277 10.98 32.92 1.85
CA ALA A 277 11.78 33.51 0.80
C ALA A 277 11.22 33.14 -0.58
N LEU A 278 10.82 31.88 -0.78
CA LEU A 278 10.20 31.43 -2.03
C LEU A 278 8.88 32.17 -2.32
N GLU A 279 8.01 32.35 -1.31
CA GLU A 279 6.78 33.14 -1.47
C GLU A 279 7.06 34.60 -1.78
N THR A 280 8.06 35.20 -1.12
CA THR A 280 8.46 36.59 -1.38
C THR A 280 8.98 36.76 -2.81
N LEU A 281 9.78 35.81 -3.30
CA LEU A 281 10.35 35.82 -4.64
C LEU A 281 9.25 35.62 -5.70
N LYS A 282 8.34 34.67 -5.46
CA LYS A 282 7.15 34.44 -6.30
C LYS A 282 6.29 35.69 -6.42
N ASN A 283 6.02 36.38 -5.32
CA ASN A 283 5.10 37.51 -5.29
C ASN A 283 5.73 38.82 -5.78
N ARG A 284 7.03 39.06 -5.54
CA ARG A 284 7.71 40.32 -5.92
C ARG A 284 8.37 40.29 -7.30
N GLN A 285 8.73 39.12 -7.82
CA GLN A 285 9.54 38.99 -9.03
C GLN A 285 8.90 38.06 -10.07
N ALA A 286 7.56 38.00 -10.12
CA ALA A 286 6.79 37.09 -10.97
C ALA A 286 7.17 37.18 -12.46
N GLU A 287 7.38 38.39 -13.00
CA GLU A 287 7.73 38.59 -14.41
C GLU A 287 9.14 38.07 -14.75
N MET A 288 10.13 38.32 -13.88
CA MET A 288 11.49 37.79 -14.05
C MET A 288 11.52 36.27 -13.93
N LEU A 289 10.83 35.72 -12.94
CA LEU A 289 10.68 34.28 -12.75
C LEU A 289 10.04 33.62 -13.97
N HIS A 290 9.03 34.23 -14.58
CA HIS A 290 8.39 33.69 -15.78
C HIS A 290 9.34 33.68 -16.99
N ARG A 291 10.14 34.75 -17.15
CA ARG A 291 11.12 34.88 -18.24
C ARG A 291 12.26 33.88 -18.12
N GLU A 292 12.81 33.68 -16.93
CA GLU A 292 13.97 32.83 -16.68
C GLU A 292 13.60 31.38 -16.31
N ALA A 293 12.31 31.08 -16.15
CA ALA A 293 11.80 29.75 -15.77
C ALA A 293 12.41 28.60 -16.58
N PRO A 294 12.50 28.65 -17.94
CA PRO A 294 13.04 27.52 -18.70
C PRO A 294 14.48 27.18 -18.33
N ALA A 295 15.33 28.19 -18.11
CA ALA A 295 16.73 27.99 -17.74
C ALA A 295 16.87 27.42 -16.32
N TYR A 296 16.14 27.97 -15.35
CA TYR A 296 16.16 27.46 -13.97
C TYR A 296 15.56 26.06 -13.84
N LEU A 297 14.45 25.77 -14.56
CA LEU A 297 13.85 24.43 -14.56
C LEU A 297 14.78 23.40 -15.19
N ALA A 298 15.47 23.74 -16.28
CA ALA A 298 16.47 22.86 -16.89
C ALA A 298 17.63 22.59 -15.93
N ALA A 299 18.16 23.62 -15.27
CA ALA A 299 19.22 23.48 -14.26
C ALA A 299 18.77 22.65 -13.05
N MET A 300 17.56 22.89 -12.52
CA MET A 300 16.97 22.10 -11.43
C MET A 300 16.72 20.65 -11.83
N GLN A 301 16.29 20.41 -13.08
CA GLN A 301 16.11 19.06 -13.60
C GLN A 301 17.46 18.33 -13.70
N GLN A 302 18.51 19.01 -14.17
CA GLN A 302 19.85 18.45 -14.20
C GLN A 302 20.36 18.12 -12.79
N GLN A 303 20.18 19.04 -11.84
CA GLN A 303 20.59 18.84 -10.45
C GLN A 303 19.84 17.68 -9.79
N THR A 304 18.52 17.59 -9.96
CA THR A 304 17.72 16.49 -9.38
C THR A 304 18.08 15.13 -9.97
N ARG A 305 18.39 15.06 -11.27
CA ARG A 305 18.92 13.84 -11.90
C ARG A 305 20.27 13.44 -11.31
N GLN A 306 21.20 14.38 -11.13
CA GLN A 306 22.50 14.10 -10.52
C GLN A 306 22.35 13.59 -9.08
N LEU A 307 21.50 14.22 -8.27
CA LEU A 307 21.21 13.77 -6.92
C LEU A 307 20.59 12.36 -6.89
N ALA A 308 19.69 12.05 -7.84
CA ALA A 308 19.09 10.73 -7.95
C ALA A 308 20.08 9.63 -8.37
N THR A 309 21.22 9.99 -8.99
CA THR A 309 22.29 9.04 -9.34
C THR A 309 23.29 8.78 -8.22
N LEU A 310 23.22 9.51 -7.11
CA LEU A 310 24.13 9.29 -5.98
C LEU A 310 23.92 7.91 -5.36
N SER A 311 25.02 7.28 -4.94
CA SER A 311 24.96 6.02 -4.19
C SER A 311 24.10 6.19 -2.94
N PRO A 312 23.25 5.22 -2.58
CA PRO A 312 22.56 5.21 -1.28
C PRO A 312 23.52 5.31 -0.09
N ARG A 313 24.78 4.86 -0.27
CA ARG A 313 25.85 4.94 0.73
C ARG A 313 26.75 6.16 0.58
N TRP A 314 26.41 7.12 -0.28
CA TRP A 314 27.28 8.24 -0.60
C TRP A 314 27.82 8.96 0.65
N ALA A 315 27.00 9.12 1.69
CA ALA A 315 27.42 9.73 2.95
C ALA A 315 28.51 8.91 3.67
N GLN A 316 28.32 7.58 3.77
CA GLN A 316 29.27 6.67 4.39
C GLN A 316 30.58 6.58 3.57
N ASP A 317 30.46 6.48 2.25
CA ASP A 317 31.61 6.36 1.36
C ASP A 317 32.43 7.66 1.38
N THR A 318 31.78 8.81 1.21
CA THR A 318 32.44 10.13 1.22
C THR A 318 33.09 10.42 2.58
N GLY A 319 32.39 10.16 3.69
CA GLY A 319 32.97 10.34 5.02
C GLY A 319 34.21 9.47 5.23
N SER A 320 34.17 8.22 4.79
CA SER A 320 35.32 7.30 4.87
C SER A 320 36.47 7.77 3.97
N HIS A 321 36.19 8.30 2.78
CA HIS A 321 37.20 8.89 1.90
C HIS A 321 37.84 10.13 2.50
N LEU A 322 37.07 11.03 3.11
CA LEU A 322 37.59 12.23 3.77
C LEU A 322 38.49 11.87 4.96
N VAL A 323 38.07 10.90 5.76
CA VAL A 323 38.89 10.35 6.87
C VAL A 323 40.17 9.71 6.34
N GLY A 324 40.09 8.91 5.28
CA GLY A 324 41.24 8.28 4.63
C GLY A 324 42.20 9.32 4.05
N GLN A 325 41.68 10.38 3.43
CA GLN A 325 42.47 11.50 2.93
C GLN A 325 43.20 12.22 4.07
N ALA A 326 42.50 12.49 5.19
CA ALA A 326 43.12 13.11 6.35
C ALA A 326 44.24 12.23 6.94
N LEU A 327 44.02 10.91 7.06
CA LEU A 327 45.03 9.95 7.51
C LEU A 327 46.26 9.89 6.58
N MET A 328 46.04 10.00 5.27
CA MET A 328 47.12 10.00 4.28
C MET A 328 47.95 11.30 4.31
N LEU A 329 47.30 12.45 4.53
CA LEU A 329 47.95 13.76 4.56
C LEU A 329 48.64 14.05 5.89
N TRP A 330 48.09 13.57 7.01
CA TRP A 330 48.60 13.83 8.36
C TRP A 330 48.60 12.56 9.24
N PRO A 331 49.48 11.57 8.95
CA PRO A 331 49.51 10.30 9.68
C PRO A 331 49.90 10.45 11.16
N ASP A 332 50.79 11.39 11.49
CA ASP A 332 51.31 11.58 12.87
C ASP A 332 50.48 12.57 13.70
N ASN A 333 49.39 13.13 13.14
CA ASN A 333 48.57 14.12 13.86
C ASN A 333 47.52 13.42 14.76
N PRO A 334 47.53 13.66 16.09
CA PRO A 334 46.58 13.03 17.01
C PRO A 334 45.11 13.39 16.70
N ALA A 335 44.84 14.56 16.13
CA ALA A 335 43.49 14.96 15.73
C ALA A 335 42.94 14.11 14.57
N THR A 336 43.81 13.73 13.62
CA THR A 336 43.46 12.84 12.51
C THR A 336 43.15 11.43 13.00
N ALA A 337 43.97 10.90 13.92
CA ALA A 337 43.71 9.61 14.54
C ALA A 337 42.40 9.61 15.34
N ALA A 338 42.11 10.70 16.06
CA ALA A 338 40.84 10.88 16.78
C ALA A 338 39.64 10.92 15.82
N LEU A 339 39.75 11.64 14.70
CA LEU A 339 38.72 11.72 13.66
C LEU A 339 38.42 10.34 13.05
N ALA A 340 39.46 9.58 12.72
CA ALA A 340 39.30 8.24 12.16
C ALA A 340 38.63 7.28 13.16
N LYS A 341 39.02 7.36 14.43
CA LYS A 341 38.41 6.59 15.50
C LYS A 341 36.94 6.97 15.70
N SER A 342 36.61 8.26 15.77
CA SER A 342 35.23 8.72 15.98
C SER A 342 34.33 8.32 14.82
N TRP A 343 34.81 8.44 13.58
CA TRP A 343 34.08 8.01 12.39
C TRP A 343 33.77 6.51 12.42
N THR A 344 34.79 5.68 12.69
CA THR A 344 34.65 4.23 12.75
C THR A 344 33.71 3.81 13.88
N GLN A 345 33.82 4.44 15.06
CA GLN A 345 32.92 4.20 16.18
C GLN A 345 31.48 4.58 15.85
N GLN A 346 31.25 5.73 15.20
CA GLN A 346 29.92 6.18 14.81
C GLN A 346 29.28 5.22 13.80
N LEU A 347 30.03 4.75 12.80
CA LEU A 347 29.53 3.77 11.83
C LEU A 347 29.14 2.45 12.51
N ASN A 348 30.00 1.91 13.39
CA ASN A 348 29.73 0.64 14.06
C ASN A 348 28.60 0.74 15.08
N ALA A 349 28.56 1.81 15.89
CA ALA A 349 27.53 2.01 16.91
C ALA A 349 26.13 2.22 16.30
N ASN A 350 26.09 2.86 15.14
CA ASN A 350 24.84 3.09 14.39
C ASN A 350 24.68 2.11 13.24
N ALA A 351 25.23 0.89 13.29
CA ALA A 351 24.95 -0.15 12.31
C ALA A 351 24.01 -1.20 12.91
N VAL A 352 23.13 -1.80 12.10
CA VAL A 352 22.30 -2.92 12.56
C VAL A 352 23.23 -4.04 13.07
N PRO A 353 23.07 -4.56 14.30
CA PRO A 353 23.85 -5.70 14.78
C PRO A 353 23.70 -6.91 13.85
N LEU A 354 24.77 -7.69 13.64
CA LEU A 354 24.71 -8.87 12.76
C LEU A 354 23.65 -9.88 13.21
N GLU A 355 23.45 -10.02 14.52
CA GLU A 355 22.43 -10.89 15.11
C GLU A 355 21.02 -10.52 14.64
N ASN A 356 20.73 -9.22 14.52
CA ASN A 356 19.43 -8.70 14.11
C ASN A 356 19.16 -8.87 12.60
N LEU A 357 20.18 -9.17 11.78
CA LEU A 357 19.99 -9.45 10.35
C LEU A 357 19.43 -10.87 10.11
N SER A 358 19.51 -11.75 11.11
CA SER A 358 19.15 -13.16 10.95
C SER A 358 17.66 -13.45 11.20
N GLY A 359 16.89 -12.49 11.76
CA GLY A 359 15.50 -12.73 12.19
C GLY A 359 14.59 -13.27 11.09
N TRP A 360 14.68 -12.72 9.87
CA TRP A 360 13.90 -13.22 8.72
C TRP A 360 14.32 -14.64 8.31
N GLN A 361 15.62 -14.91 8.25
CA GLN A 361 16.13 -16.23 7.88
C GLN A 361 15.81 -17.28 8.95
N GLN A 362 15.87 -16.93 10.23
CA GLN A 362 15.45 -17.78 11.34
C GLN A 362 13.96 -18.11 11.26
N ALA A 363 13.10 -17.11 11.03
CA ALA A 363 11.66 -17.31 10.86
C ALA A 363 11.36 -18.24 9.68
N ASN A 364 12.02 -18.04 8.54
CA ASN A 364 11.86 -18.90 7.37
C ASN A 364 12.35 -20.34 7.62
N THR A 365 13.44 -20.49 8.36
CA THR A 365 13.95 -21.81 8.75
C THR A 365 12.96 -22.54 9.66
N GLN A 366 12.38 -21.85 10.64
CA GLN A 366 11.38 -22.43 11.54
C GLN A 366 10.06 -22.75 10.81
N LEU A 367 9.68 -21.92 9.84
CA LEU A 367 8.54 -22.18 8.96
C LEU A 367 8.76 -23.43 8.11
N GLN A 368 9.95 -23.58 7.53
CA GLN A 368 10.32 -24.78 6.78
C GLN A 368 10.30 -26.03 7.68
N GLN A 369 10.88 -25.96 8.87
CA GLN A 369 10.85 -27.06 9.84
C GLN A 369 9.41 -27.45 10.24
N LEU A 370 8.52 -26.46 10.37
CA LEU A 370 7.10 -26.71 10.64
C LEU A 370 6.42 -27.39 9.44
N ALA A 371 6.70 -26.93 8.21
CA ALA A 371 6.18 -27.52 6.99
C ALA A 371 6.66 -28.98 6.82
N ASP A 372 7.95 -29.25 7.03
CA ASP A 372 8.54 -30.59 6.95
C ASP A 372 7.92 -31.52 8.01
N LYS A 373 7.71 -31.02 9.24
CA LYS A 373 7.00 -31.77 10.29
C LYS A 373 5.57 -32.08 9.90
N LEU A 374 4.85 -31.12 9.32
CA LEU A 374 3.48 -31.33 8.87
C LEU A 374 3.41 -32.38 7.76
N ASN A 375 4.27 -32.28 6.74
CA ASN A 375 4.35 -33.25 5.65
C ASN A 375 4.72 -34.66 6.14
N GLY A 376 5.64 -34.76 7.10
CA GLY A 376 6.04 -36.06 7.68
C GLY A 376 4.93 -36.77 8.47
N LEU A 377 3.89 -36.05 8.92
CA LEU A 377 2.72 -36.66 9.56
C LEU A 377 1.80 -37.33 8.53
N ASP A 378 1.74 -36.80 7.31
CA ASP A 378 0.98 -37.41 6.21
C ASP A 378 1.60 -38.75 5.77
N GLU A 379 2.93 -38.87 5.85
CA GLU A 379 3.67 -40.09 5.49
C GLU A 379 3.61 -41.19 6.57
N GLN A 380 3.60 -40.81 7.86
CA GLN A 380 3.61 -41.76 8.98
C GLN A 380 2.24 -41.89 9.63
N ARG A 381 1.41 -42.81 9.10
CA ARG A 381 0.09 -43.15 9.67
C ARG A 381 0.17 -43.38 11.18
N GLY A 382 -0.51 -42.51 11.95
CA GLY A 382 -0.67 -42.62 13.41
C GLY A 382 0.17 -41.66 14.25
N LYS A 383 1.07 -40.86 13.64
CA LYS A 383 1.70 -39.73 14.35
C LYS A 383 0.90 -38.46 14.11
N TYR A 384 0.65 -37.71 15.18
CA TYR A 384 -0.08 -36.44 15.14
C TYR A 384 0.78 -35.35 15.81
N MET A 385 0.72 -34.13 15.28
CA MET A 385 1.21 -32.96 16.01
C MET A 385 0.13 -32.48 16.96
N THR A 386 0.50 -32.24 18.22
CA THR A 386 -0.44 -31.69 19.19
C THR A 386 -0.67 -30.20 18.93
N VAL A 387 -1.83 -29.69 19.36
CA VAL A 387 -2.12 -28.25 19.30
C VAL A 387 -1.07 -27.44 20.07
N SER A 388 -0.51 -27.98 21.16
CA SER A 388 0.57 -27.33 21.91
C SER A 388 1.86 -27.19 21.10
N GLN A 389 2.26 -28.24 20.37
CA GLN A 389 3.45 -28.21 19.50
C GLN A 389 3.27 -27.23 18.32
N LEU A 390 2.08 -27.19 17.72
CA LEU A 390 1.77 -26.21 16.67
C LEU A 390 1.87 -24.78 17.22
N LYS A 391 1.24 -24.51 18.36
CA LYS A 391 1.30 -23.20 19.02
C LYS A 391 2.74 -22.79 19.35
N SER A 392 3.55 -23.71 19.87
CA SER A 392 4.98 -23.44 20.13
C SER A 392 5.76 -23.11 18.86
N SER A 393 5.49 -23.79 17.76
CA SER A 393 6.16 -23.52 16.47
C SER A 393 5.75 -22.16 15.90
N VAL A 394 4.45 -21.85 15.92
CA VAL A 394 3.93 -20.53 15.50
C VAL A 394 4.50 -19.41 16.37
N PHE A 395 4.56 -19.62 17.69
CA PHE A 395 5.13 -18.66 18.63
C PHE A 395 6.61 -18.39 18.34
N ALA A 396 7.40 -19.43 18.09
CA ALA A 396 8.81 -19.28 17.74
C ALA A 396 9.00 -18.45 16.44
N ILE A 397 8.19 -18.72 15.41
CA ILE A 397 8.23 -18.00 14.13
C ILE A 397 7.90 -16.52 14.37
N GLN A 398 6.83 -16.25 15.14
CA GLN A 398 6.42 -14.90 15.47
C GLN A 398 7.48 -14.15 16.29
N GLN A 399 8.14 -14.85 17.22
CA GLN A 399 9.23 -14.29 18.02
C GLN A 399 10.42 -13.91 17.13
N ALA A 400 10.80 -14.78 16.18
CA ALA A 400 11.87 -14.49 15.22
C ALA A 400 11.55 -13.26 14.36
N LEU A 401 10.32 -13.17 13.82
CA LEU A 401 9.88 -12.01 13.02
C LEU A 401 9.81 -10.71 13.83
N ASN A 402 9.43 -10.79 15.10
CA ASN A 402 9.29 -9.61 15.96
C ASN A 402 10.61 -9.14 16.59
N SER A 403 11.65 -9.98 16.59
CA SER A 403 12.96 -9.66 17.18
C SER A 403 13.66 -8.49 16.47
N ALA A 404 13.52 -8.40 15.15
CA ALA A 404 14.05 -7.33 14.32
C ALA A 404 13.11 -7.07 13.13
N PRO A 405 12.10 -6.20 13.28
CA PRO A 405 11.17 -5.88 12.20
C PRO A 405 11.89 -5.27 11.00
N PRO A 406 11.66 -5.78 9.77
CA PRO A 406 12.25 -5.23 8.56
C PRO A 406 11.76 -3.80 8.29
N VAL A 407 12.57 -3.00 7.59
CA VAL A 407 12.25 -1.59 7.31
C VAL A 407 10.99 -1.46 6.45
N GLU A 408 10.71 -2.47 5.63
CA GLU A 408 9.51 -2.61 4.81
C GLU A 408 8.23 -2.63 5.67
N GLU A 409 8.25 -3.24 6.85
CA GLU A 409 7.09 -3.24 7.75
C GLU A 409 6.86 -1.85 8.38
N SER A 410 7.93 -1.13 8.69
CA SER A 410 7.84 0.26 9.14
C SER A 410 7.25 1.17 8.04
N LEU A 411 7.66 0.97 6.78
CA LEU A 411 7.08 1.67 5.62
C LEU A 411 5.62 1.32 5.40
N ARG A 412 5.22 0.04 5.56
CA ARG A 412 3.82 -0.39 5.46
C ARG A 412 2.95 0.33 6.49
N LYS A 413 3.40 0.45 7.74
CA LYS A 413 2.71 1.21 8.80
C LYS A 413 2.58 2.69 8.46
N LEU A 414 3.62 3.29 7.88
CA LEU A 414 3.57 4.68 7.42
C LEU A 414 2.53 4.87 6.29
N ALA A 415 2.49 3.94 5.34
CA ALA A 415 1.52 3.95 4.25
C ALA A 415 0.08 3.80 4.74
N GLU A 416 -0.17 2.93 5.72
CA GLU A 416 -1.47 2.74 6.36
C GLU A 416 -1.96 4.04 7.03
N LEU A 417 -1.10 4.72 7.79
CA LEU A 417 -1.43 6.03 8.40
C LEU A 417 -1.80 7.08 7.34
N GLN A 418 -1.07 7.12 6.21
CA GLN A 418 -1.40 8.02 5.12
C GLN A 418 -2.73 7.68 4.45
N GLN A 419 -3.02 6.40 4.21
CA GLN A 419 -4.29 5.94 3.63
C GLN A 419 -5.49 6.34 4.50
N HIS A 420 -5.34 6.25 5.82
CA HIS A 420 -6.35 6.69 6.78
C HIS A 420 -6.33 8.20 7.07
N LYS A 421 -5.55 9.00 6.33
CA LYS A 421 -5.39 10.46 6.51
C LYS A 421 -5.06 10.86 7.96
N THR A 422 -4.34 9.99 8.67
CA THR A 422 -3.95 10.20 10.06
C THR A 422 -2.62 10.95 10.10
N ALA A 423 -2.45 11.84 11.09
CA ALA A 423 -1.18 12.54 11.29
C ALA A 423 -0.05 11.53 11.57
N ILE A 424 1.08 11.68 10.87
CA ILE A 424 2.25 10.82 11.06
C ILE A 424 2.95 11.22 12.37
N PRO A 425 3.09 10.30 13.34
CA PRO A 425 3.82 10.60 14.57
C PRO A 425 5.31 10.90 14.28
N PRO A 426 5.89 11.98 14.85
CA PRO A 426 7.31 12.31 14.64
C PRO A 426 8.25 11.18 15.07
N GLN A 427 7.90 10.43 16.13
CA GLN A 427 8.67 9.29 16.61
C GLN A 427 8.78 8.16 15.57
N LEU A 428 7.70 7.90 14.81
CA LEU A 428 7.72 6.86 13.77
C LEU A 428 8.68 7.25 12.64
N MET A 429 8.69 8.52 12.26
CA MET A 429 9.59 9.04 11.22
C MET A 429 11.06 8.95 11.66
N LEU A 430 11.37 9.39 12.88
CA LEU A 430 12.72 9.25 13.46
C LEU A 430 13.17 7.79 13.57
N GLN A 431 12.27 6.87 13.95
CA GLN A 431 12.59 5.45 14.01
C GLN A 431 12.92 4.88 12.62
N LEU A 432 12.14 5.24 11.60
CA LEU A 432 12.35 4.81 10.23
C LEU A 432 13.68 5.34 9.66
N ASP A 433 13.97 6.63 9.88
CA ASP A 433 15.24 7.26 9.47
C ASP A 433 16.44 6.56 10.12
N ASN A 434 16.31 6.19 11.40
CA ASN A 434 17.33 5.42 12.10
C ASN A 434 17.50 4.01 11.52
N GLN A 435 16.43 3.30 11.18
CA GLN A 435 16.51 1.97 10.56
C GLN A 435 17.25 2.02 9.21
N PHE A 436 16.93 3.02 8.36
CA PHE A 436 17.65 3.22 7.11
C PHE A 436 19.13 3.52 7.34
N THR A 437 19.43 4.43 8.26
CA THR A 437 20.81 4.79 8.60
C THR A 437 21.60 3.57 9.09
N GLN A 438 20.97 2.74 9.93
CA GLN A 438 21.59 1.53 10.45
C GLN A 438 21.88 0.49 9.37
N LEU A 439 20.96 0.31 8.42
CA LEU A 439 21.14 -0.59 7.29
C LEU A 439 22.25 -0.08 6.35
N LEU A 440 22.26 1.21 6.04
CA LEU A 440 23.29 1.83 5.20
C LEU A 440 24.68 1.74 5.82
N ASN A 441 24.81 1.98 7.13
CA ASN A 441 26.07 1.83 7.85
C ASN A 441 26.53 0.38 7.85
N ARG A 442 25.64 -0.58 8.11
CA ARG A 442 25.97 -2.02 8.02
C ARG A 442 26.40 -2.41 6.60
N TYR A 443 25.70 -1.93 5.58
CA TYR A 443 26.04 -2.19 4.19
C TYR A 443 27.43 -1.61 3.82
N ALA A 444 27.74 -0.40 4.29
CA ALA A 444 29.06 0.20 4.12
C ALA A 444 30.15 -0.63 4.80
N LEU A 445 29.94 -1.07 6.05
CA LEU A 445 30.91 -1.90 6.78
C LEU A 445 31.14 -3.27 6.13
N LEU A 446 30.11 -3.88 5.53
CA LEU A 446 30.23 -5.17 4.83
C LEU A 446 30.94 -5.06 3.48
N THR A 447 30.99 -3.87 2.89
CA THR A 447 31.61 -3.63 1.57
C THR A 447 32.97 -2.94 1.66
N GLN A 448 33.34 -2.37 2.81
CA GLN A 448 34.70 -1.95 3.09
C GLN A 448 35.58 -3.19 3.23
N ALA A 449 36.44 -3.44 2.25
CA ALA A 449 37.44 -4.50 2.34
C ALA A 449 38.26 -4.32 3.62
N LEU A 450 38.28 -5.34 4.50
CA LEU A 450 39.26 -5.43 5.57
C LEU A 450 40.64 -5.26 4.92
N PRO A 451 41.49 -4.31 5.37
CA PRO A 451 42.89 -4.35 4.98
C PRO A 451 43.42 -5.71 5.40
N ALA A 452 43.81 -6.52 4.42
CA ALA A 452 44.42 -7.82 4.65
C ALA A 452 45.48 -7.64 5.73
N THR A 453 45.28 -8.33 6.85
CA THR A 453 46.29 -8.46 7.88
C THR A 453 47.57 -8.86 7.17
N ALA A 454 48.56 -7.96 7.19
CA ALA A 454 49.92 -8.26 6.77
C ALA A 454 50.39 -9.41 7.67
N GLY A 455 50.20 -10.63 7.18
CA GLY A 455 50.66 -11.84 7.81
C GLY A 455 52.17 -11.77 7.85
N LYS A 456 52.70 -11.64 9.08
CA LYS A 456 54.05 -12.06 9.42
C LYS A 456 54.32 -13.41 8.77
N ASN A 457 55.22 -13.47 7.80
CA ASN A 457 56.00 -14.65 7.47
C ASN A 457 57.27 -14.19 6.76
N GLY A 458 58.34 -14.12 7.54
CA GLY A 458 59.66 -13.70 7.11
C GLY A 458 60.66 -13.91 8.24
N GLN A 459 60.65 -15.11 8.82
CA GLN A 459 61.75 -15.59 9.65
C GLN A 459 62.26 -16.84 8.96
N ALA A 460 63.29 -16.63 8.13
CA ALA A 460 64.03 -17.68 7.46
C ALA A 460 65.00 -18.29 8.48
N ASP A 461 64.89 -19.60 8.66
CA ASP A 461 65.98 -20.41 9.16
C ASP A 461 67.14 -20.34 8.15
N ASN A 462 68.33 -20.06 8.67
CA ASN A 462 69.60 -20.49 8.09
C ASN A 462 70.57 -20.77 9.24
#